data_AF-A0A973JHE8-F1
#
_entry.id   AF-A0A973JHE8-F1
#
_cell.length_a   1.000
_cell.length_b   1.000
_cell.length_c   1.000
_cell.angle_alpha   90.00
_cell.angle_beta   90.00
_cell.angle_gamma   90.00
#
_symmetry.space_group_name_H-M   'P 1'
#
loop_
_entity.id
_entity.type
_entity.pdbx_description
1 polymer ?
#
loop_
_entity_poly.entity_id
_entity_poly.type
_entity_poly.pdbx_seq_one_letter_code
_entity_poly.pdbx_strand_id
1 'polypeptide(L)'
;MSNDDTSGTGPSARERRRAAEIAARRRLLEIDPTGVRDIEAAAACICACHPRPADPDSHGGGRSCPCQLTPEELRALRARTTNLLKEHSTALEAAQREREQRLANIAADLGIEAREDNLYAPWVIVGRVDGRGFRMRERSDRYAIVIAPDDNPTIDPWNAPDGTQTITVRTGDASDLGNVGPPDYRLALTVITETIRTFLRQHTCPHPHARGDWFCPRCGLALVDLTRPPAETSIDDERHVEEAPDP
;
A
#
# COMPACT_ATOMS: atom_id res chain seq x y z
N MET A 1 46.15 -47.77 -16.76
CA MET A 1 45.61 -46.40 -16.70
C MET A 1 44.79 -46.32 -15.42
N SER A 2 45.46 -45.99 -14.31
CA SER A 2 44.82 -45.84 -13.00
C SER A 2 44.50 -44.37 -12.80
N ASN A 3 43.21 -44.06 -12.66
CA ASN A 3 42.75 -42.76 -12.18
C ASN A 3 42.44 -42.92 -10.69
N ASP A 4 43.46 -42.67 -9.86
CA ASP A 4 43.27 -42.33 -8.46
C ASP A 4 43.30 -40.81 -8.37
N ASP A 5 42.13 -40.20 -8.24
CA ASP A 5 41.97 -38.78 -7.93
C ASP A 5 41.00 -38.65 -6.73
N THR A 6 41.45 -39.13 -5.57
CA THR A 6 40.84 -38.82 -4.27
C THR A 6 41.25 -37.41 -3.85
N SER A 7 40.51 -36.41 -4.33
CA SER A 7 40.62 -35.03 -3.85
C SER A 7 40.03 -34.93 -2.44
N GLY A 8 40.89 -35.06 -1.43
CA GLY A 8 40.56 -34.87 -0.03
C GLY A 8 40.11 -33.43 0.25
N THR A 9 38.79 -33.22 0.32
CA THR A 9 38.22 -31.92 0.71
C THR A 9 37.93 -31.97 2.20
N GLY A 10 38.87 -31.47 3.01
CA GLY A 10 38.66 -31.35 4.46
C GLY A 10 37.46 -30.43 4.79
N PRO A 11 36.85 -30.58 5.98
CA PRO A 11 35.72 -29.76 6.37
C PRO A 11 36.10 -28.28 6.39
N SER A 12 35.26 -27.43 5.82
CA SER A 12 35.40 -25.97 5.78
C SER A 12 35.52 -25.35 7.18
N ALA A 13 36.02 -24.11 7.26
CA ALA A 13 36.11 -23.38 8.53
C ALA A 13 34.73 -23.25 9.23
N ARG A 14 33.66 -23.11 8.45
CA ARG A 14 32.28 -23.07 8.95
C ARG A 14 31.85 -24.40 9.56
N GLU A 15 32.17 -25.51 8.91
CA GLU A 15 31.85 -26.85 9.42
C GLU A 15 32.64 -27.17 10.70
N ARG A 16 33.93 -26.81 10.75
CA ARG A 16 34.74 -26.95 11.96
C ARG A 16 34.19 -26.12 13.12
N ARG A 17 33.81 -24.87 12.86
CA ARG A 17 33.16 -24.01 13.87
C ARG A 17 31.85 -24.60 14.37
N ARG A 18 30.98 -25.06 13.45
CA ARG A 18 29.71 -25.70 13.81
C ARG A 18 29.92 -26.96 14.63
N ALA A 19 30.89 -27.81 14.26
CA ALA A 19 31.21 -29.02 15.01
C ALA A 19 31.70 -28.68 16.44
N ALA A 20 32.54 -27.65 16.58
CA ALA A 20 32.99 -27.16 17.89
C ALA A 20 31.83 -26.62 18.74
N GLU A 21 30.89 -25.87 18.14
CA GLU A 21 29.69 -25.36 18.82
C GLU A 21 28.77 -26.51 19.29
N ILE A 22 28.55 -27.53 18.45
CA ILE A 22 27.77 -28.73 18.82
C ILE A 22 28.45 -29.47 19.99
N ALA A 23 29.77 -29.69 19.91
CA ALA A 23 30.53 -30.37 20.96
C ALA A 23 30.55 -29.60 22.29
N ALA A 24 30.62 -28.26 22.23
CA ALA A 24 30.49 -27.41 23.42
C ALA A 24 29.09 -27.51 24.03
N ARG A 25 28.04 -27.48 23.19
CA ARG A 25 26.64 -27.60 23.62
C ARG A 25 26.36 -28.94 24.27
N ARG A 26 26.84 -30.04 23.67
CA ARG A 26 26.71 -31.39 24.21
C ARG A 26 27.30 -31.51 25.62
N ARG A 27 28.53 -31.01 25.82
CA ARG A 27 29.19 -31.04 27.14
C ARG A 27 28.38 -30.34 28.24
N LEU A 28 27.72 -29.24 27.90
CA LEU A 28 26.86 -28.54 28.86
C LEU A 28 25.58 -29.31 29.16
N LEU A 29 24.98 -29.95 28.15
CA LEU A 29 23.78 -30.80 28.31
C LEU A 29 24.05 -32.10 29.08
N GLU A 30 25.28 -32.61 29.04
CA GLU A 30 25.70 -33.76 29.85
C GLU A 30 25.80 -33.39 31.35
N ILE A 31 26.06 -32.12 31.68
CA ILE A 31 26.11 -31.63 33.07
C ILE A 31 24.69 -31.40 33.61
N ASP A 32 23.80 -30.84 32.79
CA ASP A 32 22.39 -30.62 33.15
C ASP A 32 21.46 -31.02 31.98
N PRO A 33 20.94 -32.25 31.99
CA PRO A 33 20.03 -32.75 30.94
C PRO A 33 18.57 -32.33 31.18
N THR A 34 18.29 -31.49 32.18
CA THR A 34 16.91 -31.15 32.56
C THR A 34 16.14 -30.57 31.38
N GLY A 35 15.03 -31.22 31.03
CA GLY A 35 14.17 -30.77 29.91
C GLY A 35 14.58 -31.27 28.53
N VAL A 36 15.61 -32.11 28.42
CA VAL A 36 16.07 -32.72 27.17
C VAL A 36 15.83 -34.23 27.19
N ARG A 37 15.22 -34.76 26.13
CA ARG A 37 15.02 -36.20 25.90
C ARG A 37 16.14 -36.80 25.06
N ASP A 38 16.68 -36.03 24.11
CA ASP A 38 17.76 -36.42 23.20
C ASP A 38 18.87 -35.35 23.19
N ILE A 39 19.98 -35.67 23.84
CA ILE A 39 21.15 -34.79 23.99
C ILE A 39 21.82 -34.53 22.64
N GLU A 40 21.90 -35.52 21.75
CA GLU A 40 22.53 -35.35 20.44
C GLU A 40 21.69 -34.43 19.54
N ALA A 41 20.37 -34.64 19.53
CA ALA A 41 19.45 -33.78 18.79
C ALA A 41 19.45 -32.34 19.33
N ALA A 42 19.50 -32.17 20.66
CA ALA A 42 19.61 -30.85 21.29
C ALA A 42 20.96 -30.18 20.99
N ALA A 43 22.06 -30.93 21.05
CA ALA A 43 23.39 -30.44 20.71
C ALA A 43 23.47 -29.96 19.25
N ALA A 44 22.85 -30.71 18.33
CA ALA A 44 22.80 -30.41 16.90
C ALA A 44 21.76 -29.33 16.51
N CYS A 45 20.85 -28.92 17.42
CA CYS A 45 19.79 -27.97 17.08
C CYS A 45 20.33 -26.61 16.63
N ILE A 46 19.82 -26.10 15.50
CA ILE A 46 20.18 -24.77 14.99
C ILE A 46 19.53 -23.62 15.77
N CYS A 47 18.50 -23.95 16.57
CA CYS A 47 17.69 -23.01 17.33
C CYS A 47 18.42 -22.31 18.48
N ALA A 48 19.57 -22.84 18.92
CA ALA A 48 20.35 -22.36 20.07
C ALA A 48 19.57 -22.30 21.42
N CYS A 49 18.40 -22.93 21.51
CA CYS A 49 17.55 -22.96 22.70
C CYS A 49 18.07 -23.84 23.85
N HIS A 50 19.14 -24.62 23.62
CA HIS A 50 19.77 -25.52 24.59
C HIS A 50 21.29 -25.23 24.67
N PRO A 51 21.97 -25.34 25.83
CA PRO A 51 21.47 -25.66 27.17
C PRO A 51 20.99 -24.42 27.93
N ARG A 52 20.77 -23.28 27.24
CA ARG A 52 20.12 -22.16 27.92
C ARG A 52 18.86 -22.74 28.57
N PRO A 53 18.56 -22.45 29.83
CA PRO A 53 17.19 -22.58 30.27
C PRO A 53 16.45 -21.62 29.35
N ALA A 54 15.90 -22.15 28.26
CA ALA A 54 14.84 -21.49 27.56
C ALA A 54 13.90 -21.10 28.69
N ASP A 55 13.67 -19.79 28.82
CA ASP A 55 12.68 -19.23 29.73
C ASP A 55 11.55 -20.27 29.88
N PRO A 56 11.19 -20.72 31.10
CA PRO A 56 10.22 -21.80 31.28
C PRO A 56 8.92 -21.58 30.49
N ASP A 57 8.57 -20.32 30.25
CA ASP A 57 7.42 -19.90 29.44
C ASP A 57 7.67 -20.02 27.92
N SER A 58 8.93 -19.97 27.50
CA SER A 58 9.42 -20.19 26.14
C SER A 58 9.72 -21.67 25.88
N HIS A 59 8.91 -22.31 25.02
CA HIS A 59 9.08 -23.72 24.61
C HIS A 59 9.06 -24.76 25.74
N GLY A 60 8.42 -24.45 26.88
CA GLY A 60 8.25 -25.38 28.01
C GLY A 60 9.57 -25.92 28.54
N GLY A 61 10.57 -25.04 28.71
CA GLY A 61 11.93 -25.43 29.11
C GLY A 61 12.65 -26.33 28.10
N GLY A 62 12.32 -26.19 26.81
CA GLY A 62 12.92 -26.95 25.71
C GLY A 62 12.25 -28.29 25.39
N ARG A 63 11.28 -28.74 26.21
CA ARG A 63 10.55 -30.02 26.00
C ARG A 63 9.60 -29.97 24.80
N SER A 64 9.11 -28.79 24.41
CA SER A 64 8.27 -28.63 23.22
C SER A 64 9.06 -28.26 21.97
N CYS A 65 10.40 -28.25 22.05
CA CYS A 65 11.25 -28.02 20.88
C CYS A 65 11.05 -29.16 19.86
N PRO A 66 10.90 -28.86 18.54
CA PRO A 66 10.75 -29.90 17.53
C PRO A 66 11.86 -30.96 17.50
N CYS A 67 13.09 -30.62 17.94
CA CYS A 67 14.20 -31.58 18.02
C CYS A 67 14.09 -32.59 19.18
N GLN A 68 13.17 -32.35 20.14
CA GLN A 68 12.93 -33.19 21.32
C GLN A 68 11.63 -34.00 21.21
N LEU A 69 10.91 -33.85 20.10
CA LEU A 69 9.68 -34.59 19.83
C LEU A 69 9.99 -35.97 19.26
N THR A 70 9.21 -36.97 19.66
CA THR A 70 9.18 -38.27 19.01
C THR A 70 8.74 -38.13 17.54
N PRO A 71 9.03 -39.12 16.66
CA PRO A 71 8.56 -39.09 15.28
C PRO A 71 7.05 -38.96 15.13
N GLU A 72 6.25 -39.46 16.08
CA GLU A 72 4.80 -39.31 16.10
C GLU A 72 4.38 -37.89 16.52
N GLU A 73 4.94 -37.36 17.61
CA GLU A 73 4.68 -35.99 18.06
C GLU A 73 5.07 -34.96 16.98
N LEU A 74 6.18 -35.18 16.27
CA LEU A 74 6.65 -34.32 15.19
C LEU A 74 5.70 -34.37 13.97
N ARG A 75 5.19 -35.56 13.61
CA ARG A 75 4.15 -35.69 12.56
C ARG A 75 2.88 -34.95 12.96
N ALA A 76 2.45 -35.09 14.21
CA ALA A 76 1.27 -34.40 14.72
C ALA A 76 1.45 -32.87 14.76
N LEU A 77 2.64 -32.38 15.17
CA LEU A 77 2.98 -30.96 15.15
C LEU A 77 2.92 -30.40 13.73
N ARG A 78 3.56 -31.07 12.76
CA ARG A 78 3.54 -30.66 11.36
C ARG A 78 2.13 -30.61 10.80
N ALA A 79 1.31 -31.64 11.06
CA ALA A 79 -0.08 -31.67 10.61
C ALA A 79 -0.88 -30.49 11.18
N ARG A 80 -0.73 -30.18 12.48
CA ARG A 80 -1.38 -29.01 13.11
C ARG A 80 -0.91 -27.70 12.48
N THR A 81 0.40 -27.51 12.32
CA THR A 81 0.94 -26.29 11.70
C THR A 81 0.45 -26.12 10.26
N THR A 82 0.45 -27.19 9.47
CA THR A 82 -0.08 -27.17 8.10
C THR A 82 -1.56 -26.79 8.08
N ASN A 83 -2.37 -27.36 8.98
CA ASN A 83 -3.79 -27.02 9.08
C ASN A 83 -3.99 -25.54 9.46
N LEU A 84 -3.28 -25.03 10.47
CA LEU A 84 -3.35 -23.63 10.87
C LEU A 84 -2.96 -22.68 9.74
N LEU A 85 -1.88 -22.99 9.00
CA LEU A 85 -1.47 -22.21 7.84
C LEU A 85 -2.53 -22.22 6.74
N LYS A 86 -3.16 -23.38 6.50
CA LYS A 86 -4.24 -23.51 5.51
C LYS A 86 -5.48 -22.72 5.92
N GLU A 87 -5.89 -22.81 7.18
CA GLU A 87 -7.00 -22.06 7.75
C GLU A 87 -6.75 -20.55 7.64
N HIS A 88 -5.56 -20.11 8.02
CA HIS A 88 -5.16 -18.71 7.91
C HIS A 88 -5.13 -18.22 6.45
N SER A 89 -4.57 -19.02 5.53
CA SER A 89 -4.58 -18.72 4.09
C SER A 89 -6.01 -18.58 3.56
N THR A 90 -6.90 -19.51 3.94
CA THR A 90 -8.29 -19.51 3.49
C THR A 90 -9.03 -18.27 4.03
N ALA A 91 -8.79 -17.90 5.30
CA ALA A 91 -9.37 -16.72 5.91
C ALA A 91 -8.90 -15.43 5.23
N LEU A 92 -7.60 -15.32 4.93
CA LEU A 92 -7.04 -14.18 4.20
C LEU A 92 -7.65 -14.05 2.80
N GLU A 93 -7.75 -15.15 2.06
CA GLU A 93 -8.38 -15.17 0.74
C GLU A 93 -9.87 -14.79 0.79
N ALA A 94 -10.60 -15.24 1.81
CA ALA A 94 -11.99 -14.87 2.00
C ALA A 94 -12.15 -13.37 2.28
N ALA A 95 -11.32 -12.82 3.17
CA ALA A 95 -11.30 -11.39 3.47
C ALA A 95 -10.90 -10.55 2.24
N GLN A 96 -9.95 -11.02 1.44
CA GLN A 96 -9.57 -10.41 0.16
C GLN A 96 -10.76 -10.32 -0.78
N ARG A 97 -11.46 -11.44 -1.01
CA ARG A 97 -12.64 -11.50 -1.90
C ARG A 97 -13.77 -10.60 -1.42
N GLU A 98 -14.06 -10.60 -0.11
CA GLU A 98 -15.09 -9.73 0.46
C GLU A 98 -14.78 -8.25 0.20
N ARG A 99 -13.50 -7.87 0.36
CA ARG A 99 -13.04 -6.50 0.15
C ARG A 99 -13.12 -6.08 -1.31
N GLU A 100 -12.62 -6.92 -2.22
CA GLU A 100 -12.71 -6.71 -3.67
C GLU A 100 -14.18 -6.58 -4.13
N GLN A 101 -15.06 -7.45 -3.62
CA GLN A 101 -16.49 -7.39 -3.93
C GLN A 101 -17.13 -6.11 -3.39
N ARG A 102 -16.75 -5.67 -2.18
CA ARG A 102 -17.24 -4.42 -1.59
C ARG A 102 -16.85 -3.22 -2.44
N LEU A 103 -15.59 -3.14 -2.87
CA LEU A 103 -15.12 -2.07 -3.76
C LEU A 103 -15.87 -2.12 -5.11
N ALA A 104 -16.01 -3.30 -5.71
CA ALA A 104 -16.71 -3.47 -6.98
C ALA A 104 -18.18 -3.04 -6.90
N ASN A 105 -18.88 -3.37 -5.81
CA ASN A 105 -20.27 -2.95 -5.59
C ASN A 105 -20.39 -1.42 -5.50
N ILE A 106 -19.49 -0.77 -4.74
CA ILE A 106 -19.48 0.69 -4.62
C ILE A 106 -19.15 1.36 -5.96
N ALA A 107 -18.19 0.81 -6.71
CA ALA A 107 -17.83 1.29 -8.03
C ALA A 107 -19.03 1.22 -9.00
N ALA A 108 -19.74 0.09 -8.99
CA ALA A 108 -20.97 -0.09 -9.76
C ALA A 108 -22.06 0.91 -9.37
N ASP A 109 -22.28 1.14 -8.08
CA ASP A 109 -23.25 2.14 -7.59
C ASP A 109 -22.92 3.57 -8.10
N LEU A 110 -21.64 3.90 -8.24
CA LEU A 110 -21.16 5.19 -8.75
C LEU A 110 -21.10 5.27 -10.29
N GLY A 111 -21.36 4.15 -10.97
CA GLY A 111 -21.29 4.03 -12.43
C GLY A 111 -19.87 4.10 -12.97
N ILE A 112 -18.89 3.57 -12.24
CA ILE A 112 -17.47 3.57 -12.61
C ILE A 112 -16.87 2.16 -12.55
N GLU A 113 -15.72 1.97 -13.18
CA GLU A 113 -14.88 0.80 -12.96
C GLU A 113 -13.82 1.16 -11.93
N ALA A 114 -13.60 0.32 -10.92
CA ALA A 114 -12.49 0.46 -10.01
C ALA A 114 -12.03 -0.91 -9.50
N ARG A 115 -10.73 -1.02 -9.24
CA ARG A 115 -10.12 -2.11 -8.50
C ARG A 115 -8.97 -1.59 -7.65
N GLU A 116 -8.69 -2.30 -6.59
CA GLU A 116 -7.51 -2.07 -5.76
C GLU A 116 -6.32 -2.80 -6.39
N ASP A 117 -5.19 -2.11 -6.57
CA ASP A 117 -3.99 -2.70 -7.17
C ASP A 117 -2.94 -3.06 -6.10
N ASN A 118 -2.80 -2.22 -5.07
CA ASN A 118 -1.90 -2.47 -3.94
C ASN A 118 -2.58 -2.09 -2.62
N LEU A 119 -2.46 -3.00 -1.66
CA LEU A 119 -3.08 -2.94 -0.32
C LEU A 119 -2.18 -2.33 0.75
N TYR A 120 -0.88 -2.40 0.52
CA TYR A 120 0.11 -1.88 1.45
C TYR A 120 0.40 -0.43 1.09
N ALA A 121 1.33 0.20 1.80
CA ALA A 121 1.84 1.49 1.35
C ALA A 121 2.71 1.28 0.10
N PRO A 122 2.37 1.86 -1.07
CA PRO A 122 1.30 2.84 -1.31
C PRO A 122 -0.07 2.21 -1.58
N TRP A 123 -1.14 2.76 -0.99
CA TRP A 123 -2.51 2.33 -1.28
C TRP A 123 -2.92 2.86 -2.66
N VAL A 124 -3.34 1.95 -3.55
CA VAL A 124 -3.59 2.28 -4.96
C VAL A 124 -4.95 1.76 -5.41
N ILE A 125 -5.77 2.67 -5.94
CA ILE A 125 -6.99 2.35 -6.68
C ILE A 125 -6.79 2.75 -8.14
N VAL A 126 -7.12 1.87 -9.06
CA VAL A 126 -7.11 2.13 -10.51
C VAL A 126 -8.48 1.83 -11.10
N GLY A 127 -8.80 2.43 -12.24
CA GLY A 127 -10.09 2.20 -12.87
C GLY A 127 -10.40 3.13 -14.02
N ARG A 128 -11.71 3.27 -14.31
CA ARG A 128 -12.24 4.17 -15.33
C ARG A 128 -13.42 4.96 -14.80
N VAL A 129 -13.41 6.27 -15.04
CA VAL A 129 -14.58 7.14 -14.85
C VAL A 129 -15.00 7.67 -16.22
N ASP A 130 -16.23 7.37 -16.64
CA ASP A 130 -16.80 7.83 -17.91
C ASP A 130 -15.86 7.58 -19.13
N GLY A 131 -15.24 6.39 -19.17
CA GLY A 131 -14.30 5.97 -20.22
C GLY A 131 -12.85 6.45 -20.04
N ARG A 132 -12.60 7.33 -19.08
CA ARG A 132 -11.27 7.88 -18.76
C ARG A 132 -10.54 7.01 -17.74
N GLY A 133 -9.37 6.46 -18.12
CA GLY A 133 -8.49 5.74 -17.20
C GLY A 133 -7.98 6.64 -16.07
N PHE A 134 -7.93 6.12 -14.84
CA PHE A 134 -7.42 6.84 -13.69
C PHE A 134 -6.61 5.95 -12.74
N ARG A 135 -5.77 6.60 -11.93
CA ARG A 135 -5.25 6.05 -10.68
C ARG A 135 -5.36 7.05 -9.55
N MET A 136 -5.64 6.55 -8.35
CA MET A 136 -5.40 7.23 -7.09
C MET A 136 -4.29 6.49 -6.37
N ARG A 137 -3.29 7.23 -5.89
CA ARG A 137 -2.20 6.67 -5.08
C ARG A 137 -2.04 7.49 -3.82
N GLU A 138 -2.23 6.86 -2.67
CA GLU A 138 -1.89 7.39 -1.36
C GLU A 138 -0.51 6.84 -0.93
N ARG A 139 0.35 7.73 -0.45
CA ARG A 139 1.61 7.38 0.20
C ARG A 139 2.00 8.49 1.18
N SER A 140 2.30 8.11 2.42
CA SER A 140 2.83 9.01 3.44
C SER A 140 1.88 10.18 3.71
N ASP A 141 0.61 9.85 3.95
CA ASP A 141 -0.48 10.78 4.28
C ASP A 141 -0.85 11.75 3.15
N ARG A 142 -0.38 11.48 1.93
CA ARG A 142 -0.63 12.30 0.74
C ARG A 142 -1.16 11.43 -0.38
N TYR A 143 -2.17 11.93 -1.08
CA TYR A 143 -2.66 11.26 -2.28
C TYR A 143 -2.59 12.15 -3.51
N ALA A 144 -2.54 11.50 -4.66
CA ALA A 144 -2.72 12.13 -5.96
C ALA A 144 -3.70 11.32 -6.80
N ILE A 145 -4.64 12.01 -7.45
CA ILE A 145 -5.53 11.45 -8.47
C ILE A 145 -4.99 11.90 -9.82
N VAL A 146 -4.70 10.91 -10.66
CA VAL A 146 -4.11 11.08 -11.98
C VAL A 146 -5.01 10.39 -13.00
N ILE A 147 -5.24 11.05 -14.13
CA ILE A 147 -6.00 10.48 -15.25
C ILE A 147 -5.11 10.29 -16.48
N ALA A 148 -5.57 9.44 -17.38
CA ALA A 148 -5.01 9.24 -18.70
C ALA A 148 -4.90 10.57 -19.48
N PRO A 149 -3.98 10.70 -20.45
CA PRO A 149 -3.89 11.86 -21.33
C PRO A 149 -4.98 11.88 -22.39
N ASP A 150 -5.27 13.05 -22.97
CA ASP A 150 -6.35 13.26 -23.96
C ASP A 150 -6.18 12.43 -25.25
N ASP A 151 -4.94 12.21 -25.68
CA ASP A 151 -4.61 11.43 -26.88
C ASP A 151 -4.81 9.92 -26.70
N ASN A 152 -4.76 9.43 -25.46
CA ASN A 152 -5.06 8.05 -25.12
C ASN A 152 -5.87 7.97 -23.82
N PRO A 153 -7.18 8.29 -23.84
CA PRO A 153 -8.00 8.38 -22.64
C PRO A 153 -8.21 7.04 -21.95
N THR A 154 -7.90 5.93 -22.61
CA THR A 154 -8.16 4.58 -22.11
C THR A 154 -6.96 3.92 -21.45
N ILE A 155 -5.77 4.53 -21.50
CA ILE A 155 -4.58 3.96 -20.87
C ILE A 155 -4.74 3.91 -19.35
N ASP A 156 -4.23 2.85 -18.73
CA ASP A 156 -4.10 2.76 -17.27
C ASP A 156 -2.90 3.61 -16.83
N PRO A 157 -3.11 4.75 -16.12
CA PRO A 157 -2.00 5.63 -15.72
C PRO A 157 -1.07 5.03 -14.67
N TRP A 158 -1.41 3.87 -14.09
CA TRP A 158 -0.55 3.14 -13.14
C TRP A 158 0.44 2.23 -13.83
N ASN A 159 0.01 1.58 -14.91
CA ASN A 159 0.81 0.64 -15.70
C ASN A 159 1.23 1.20 -17.06
N ALA A 160 1.11 2.52 -17.26
CA ALA A 160 1.50 3.18 -18.49
C ALA A 160 3.02 3.07 -18.73
N PRO A 161 3.48 2.96 -19.98
CA PRO A 161 4.90 2.96 -20.30
C PRO A 161 5.62 4.22 -19.78
N ASP A 162 6.90 4.09 -19.47
CA ASP A 162 7.74 5.21 -19.05
C ASP A 162 7.68 6.36 -20.06
N GLY A 163 7.58 7.59 -19.57
CA GLY A 163 7.44 8.79 -20.40
C GLY A 163 6.02 9.08 -20.88
N THR A 164 5.03 8.23 -20.58
CA THR A 164 3.61 8.55 -20.83
C THR A 164 3.24 9.81 -20.04
N GLN A 165 2.76 10.84 -20.73
CA GLN A 165 2.21 12.02 -20.06
C GLN A 165 0.87 11.66 -19.43
N THR A 166 0.69 12.07 -18.17
CA THR A 166 -0.56 11.87 -17.42
C THR A 166 -0.98 13.18 -16.79
N ILE A 167 -2.26 13.33 -16.48
CA ILE A 167 -2.81 14.58 -15.97
C ILE A 167 -3.16 14.41 -14.49
N THR A 168 -2.47 15.14 -13.62
CA THR A 168 -2.84 15.22 -12.20
C THR A 168 -4.03 16.15 -12.05
N VAL A 169 -5.17 15.61 -11.61
CA VAL A 169 -6.40 16.40 -11.44
C VAL A 169 -6.63 16.83 -10.00
N ARG A 170 -5.99 16.14 -9.04
CA ARG A 170 -6.06 16.50 -7.62
C ARG A 170 -4.88 15.94 -6.86
N THR A 171 -4.43 16.71 -5.87
CA THR A 171 -3.60 16.23 -4.77
C THR A 171 -4.25 16.62 -3.46
N GLY A 172 -3.98 15.88 -2.39
CA GLY A 172 -4.54 16.17 -1.08
C GLY A 172 -3.92 15.35 0.02
N ASP A 173 -4.54 15.41 1.19
CA ASP A 173 -4.14 14.70 2.40
C ASP A 173 -4.96 13.41 2.57
N ALA A 174 -4.39 12.35 3.13
CA ALA A 174 -5.09 11.09 3.33
C ALA A 174 -6.39 11.25 4.16
N SER A 175 -6.47 12.28 5.02
CA SER A 175 -7.70 12.63 5.75
C SER A 175 -8.89 13.00 4.84
N ASP A 176 -8.66 13.46 3.61
CA ASP A 176 -9.74 13.68 2.63
C ASP A 176 -10.42 12.36 2.21
N LEU A 177 -9.72 11.23 2.36
CA LEU A 177 -10.17 9.91 1.95
C LEU A 177 -10.77 9.11 3.13
N GLY A 178 -10.82 9.69 4.33
CA GLY A 178 -11.36 9.08 5.55
C GLY A 178 -10.40 9.14 6.74
N ASN A 179 -10.87 8.66 7.90
CA ASN A 179 -10.11 8.65 9.14
C ASN A 179 -9.01 7.57 9.17
N VAL A 180 -8.09 7.69 10.14
CA VAL A 180 -7.02 6.71 10.44
C VAL A 180 -7.64 5.34 10.78
N GLY A 181 -7.70 4.46 9.78
CA GLY A 181 -8.37 3.17 9.86
C GLY A 181 -8.37 2.43 8.52
N PRO A 182 -9.15 1.35 8.39
CA PRO A 182 -9.33 0.68 7.11
C PRO A 182 -9.84 1.65 6.04
N PRO A 183 -9.49 1.44 4.75
CA PRO A 183 -9.96 2.28 3.66
C PRO A 183 -11.48 2.48 3.63
N ASP A 184 -11.92 3.74 3.59
CA ASP A 184 -13.31 4.07 3.24
C ASP A 184 -13.44 4.14 1.71
N TYR A 185 -13.74 2.99 1.10
CA TYR A 185 -13.91 2.91 -0.36
C TYR A 185 -15.01 3.81 -0.89
N ARG A 186 -16.10 4.04 -0.14
CA ARG A 186 -17.21 4.85 -0.63
C ARG A 186 -16.80 6.31 -0.69
N LEU A 187 -16.17 6.82 0.37
CA LEU A 187 -15.65 8.18 0.37
C LEU A 187 -14.57 8.35 -0.71
N ALA A 188 -13.58 7.46 -0.76
CA ALA A 188 -12.48 7.55 -1.71
C ALA A 188 -12.96 7.51 -3.17
N LEU A 189 -13.83 6.55 -3.53
CA LEU A 189 -14.38 6.47 -4.89
C LEU A 189 -15.29 7.65 -5.23
N THR A 190 -16.01 8.22 -4.25
CA THR A 190 -16.79 9.46 -4.46
C THR A 190 -15.87 10.63 -4.77
N VAL A 191 -14.81 10.84 -3.97
CA VAL A 191 -13.82 11.91 -4.21
C VAL A 191 -13.17 11.75 -5.58
N ILE A 192 -12.77 10.54 -5.95
CA ILE A 192 -12.20 10.22 -7.26
C ILE A 192 -13.18 10.57 -8.38
N THR A 193 -14.41 10.05 -8.30
CA THR A 193 -15.43 10.20 -9.34
C THR A 193 -15.80 11.66 -9.55
N GLU A 194 -16.10 12.39 -8.47
CA GLU A 194 -16.51 13.80 -8.55
C GLU A 194 -15.37 14.70 -9.03
N THR A 195 -14.13 14.43 -8.60
CA THR A 195 -12.96 15.17 -9.07
C THR A 195 -12.77 14.99 -10.58
N ILE A 196 -12.81 13.75 -11.07
CA ILE A 196 -12.59 13.45 -12.49
C ILE A 196 -13.75 14.01 -13.33
N ARG A 197 -15.00 13.77 -12.93
CA ARG A 197 -16.17 14.30 -13.64
C ARG A 197 -16.16 15.82 -13.70
N THR A 198 -15.78 16.49 -12.61
CA THR A 198 -15.64 17.95 -12.58
C THR A 198 -14.56 18.42 -13.54
N PHE A 199 -13.38 17.79 -13.51
CA PHE A 199 -12.30 18.10 -14.45
C PHE A 199 -12.74 17.94 -15.91
N LEU A 200 -13.35 16.80 -16.26
CA LEU A 200 -13.80 16.53 -17.63
C LEU A 200 -14.89 17.51 -18.09
N ARG A 201 -15.83 17.87 -17.21
CA ARG A 201 -16.86 18.91 -17.50
C ARG A 201 -16.22 20.27 -17.75
N GLN A 202 -15.24 20.67 -16.93
CA GLN A 202 -14.54 21.95 -17.09
C GLN A 202 -13.74 22.00 -18.39
N HIS A 203 -13.07 20.89 -18.74
CA HIS A 203 -12.23 20.80 -19.93
C HIS A 203 -13.03 20.80 -21.25
N THR A 204 -14.30 20.40 -21.22
CA THR A 204 -15.16 20.30 -22.42
C THR A 204 -16.19 21.41 -22.52
N CYS A 205 -16.31 22.28 -21.52
CA CYS A 205 -17.31 23.34 -21.52
C CYS A 205 -16.88 24.46 -22.49
N PRO A 206 -17.60 24.69 -23.61
CA PRO A 206 -17.48 25.96 -24.30
C PRO A 206 -18.07 27.00 -23.35
N HIS A 207 -17.32 28.03 -22.98
CA HIS A 207 -17.78 29.03 -22.03
C HIS A 207 -18.38 30.25 -22.75
N PRO A 208 -19.69 30.32 -23.08
CA PRO A 208 -20.34 31.57 -23.42
C PRO A 208 -20.72 32.30 -22.12
N HIS A 209 -20.44 33.61 -22.04
CA HIS A 209 -20.66 34.40 -20.83
C HIS A 209 -21.68 35.52 -21.02
N ALA A 210 -22.53 35.71 -20.00
CA ALA A 210 -23.14 36.99 -19.69
C ALA A 210 -22.19 37.79 -18.78
N ARG A 211 -22.20 39.13 -18.86
CA ARG A 211 -21.40 39.98 -17.96
C ARG A 211 -21.88 39.81 -16.52
N GLY A 212 -20.98 39.41 -15.61
CA GLY A 212 -21.21 39.43 -14.16
C GLY A 212 -21.16 38.07 -13.45
N ASP A 213 -21.04 36.95 -14.17
CA ASP A 213 -20.98 35.62 -13.55
C ASP A 213 -19.62 35.34 -12.91
N TRP A 214 -19.62 34.88 -11.66
CA TRP A 214 -18.39 34.51 -10.93
C TRP A 214 -17.96 33.07 -11.22
N PHE A 215 -18.92 32.20 -11.53
CA PHE A 215 -18.73 30.79 -11.85
C PHE A 215 -19.56 30.38 -13.05
N CYS A 216 -19.07 29.45 -13.86
CA CYS A 216 -19.86 28.85 -14.92
C CYS A 216 -20.94 27.94 -14.32
N PRO A 217 -22.25 28.16 -14.58
CA PRO A 217 -23.31 27.31 -14.03
C PRO A 217 -23.28 25.87 -14.56
N ARG A 218 -22.57 25.61 -15.66
CA ARG A 218 -22.47 24.29 -16.28
C ARG A 218 -21.29 23.45 -15.76
N CYS A 219 -20.13 24.06 -15.57
CA CYS A 219 -18.90 23.34 -15.19
C CYS A 219 -18.31 23.75 -13.84
N GLY A 220 -18.86 24.78 -13.19
CA GLY A 220 -18.38 25.29 -11.91
C GLY A 220 -17.01 25.98 -11.96
N LEU A 221 -16.43 26.17 -13.16
CA LEU A 221 -15.17 26.89 -13.31
C LEU A 221 -15.34 28.35 -12.86
N ALA A 222 -14.42 28.84 -12.03
CA ALA A 222 -14.37 30.26 -11.69
C ALA A 222 -14.04 31.07 -12.95
N LEU A 223 -14.87 32.06 -13.26
CA LEU A 223 -14.76 32.90 -14.46
C LEU A 223 -14.05 34.22 -14.18
N VAL A 224 -14.04 34.61 -12.91
CA VAL A 224 -13.25 35.72 -12.41
C VAL A 224 -11.99 35.17 -11.76
N ASP A 225 -10.85 35.77 -12.10
CA ASP A 225 -9.61 35.49 -11.42
C ASP A 225 -9.66 36.13 -10.02
N LEU A 226 -10.04 35.35 -9.01
CA LEU A 226 -10.10 35.79 -7.61
C LEU A 226 -8.70 36.06 -7.01
N THR A 227 -7.63 35.70 -7.72
CA THR A 227 -6.24 36.01 -7.34
C THR A 227 -5.76 37.33 -7.94
N ARG A 228 -6.50 37.89 -8.91
CA ARG A 228 -6.25 39.21 -9.46
C ARG A 228 -6.88 40.25 -8.52
N PRO A 229 -6.09 41.19 -7.94
CA PRO A 229 -6.68 42.29 -7.18
C PRO A 229 -7.65 43.07 -8.07
N PRO A 230 -8.75 43.61 -7.51
CA PRO A 230 -9.68 44.42 -8.30
C PRO A 230 -8.87 45.53 -8.97
N ALA A 231 -9.07 45.70 -10.29
CA ALA A 231 -8.48 46.82 -11.00
C ALA A 231 -8.88 48.09 -10.24
N GLU A 232 -7.90 48.85 -9.75
CA GLU A 232 -8.14 50.16 -9.14
C GLU A 232 -8.94 50.97 -10.15
N THR A 233 -10.24 51.08 -9.93
CA THR A 233 -11.06 52.06 -10.62
C THR A 233 -10.50 53.39 -10.16
N SER A 234 -9.69 54.04 -11.01
CA SER A 234 -9.23 55.39 -10.77
C SER A 234 -10.48 56.27 -10.69
N ILE A 235 -10.88 56.59 -9.46
CA ILE A 235 -11.84 57.64 -9.15
C ILE A 235 -11.08 58.96 -9.31
N ASP A 236 -10.61 59.23 -10.53
CA ASP A 236 -9.98 60.48 -10.94
C ASP A 236 -10.55 60.83 -12.31
N ASP A 237 -11.87 60.99 -12.39
CA ASP A 237 -12.51 61.63 -13.53
C ASP A 237 -13.63 62.57 -13.02
N GLU A 238 -13.33 63.86 -13.22
CA GLU A 238 -14.26 64.96 -13.48
C GLU A 238 -15.17 65.49 -12.35
N ARG A 239 -14.59 66.36 -11.50
CA ARG A 239 -15.27 67.62 -11.14
C ARG A 239 -14.72 68.74 -12.02
N HIS A 240 -15.23 68.83 -13.25
CA HIS A 240 -15.20 70.09 -13.99
C HIS A 240 -16.22 71.02 -13.34
N VAL A 241 -15.73 72.00 -12.58
CA VAL A 241 -16.54 73.11 -12.08
C VAL A 241 -16.69 74.08 -13.25
N GLU A 242 -17.90 74.15 -13.85
CA GLU A 242 -18.26 75.24 -14.75
C GLU A 242 -18.29 76.55 -13.94
N GLU A 243 -17.31 77.40 -14.16
CA GLU A 243 -17.27 78.78 -13.66
C GLU A 243 -18.19 79.63 -14.55
N ALA A 244 -19.30 80.10 -13.98
CA ALA A 244 -20.21 81.02 -14.66
C ALA A 244 -19.55 82.41 -14.79
N PRO A 245 -19.70 83.13 -15.92
CA PRO A 245 -19.20 84.49 -16.05
C PRO A 245 -20.10 85.48 -15.27
N ASP A 246 -19.46 86.34 -14.50
CA ASP A 246 -20.06 87.43 -13.70
C ASP A 246 -20.59 88.57 -14.63
N PRO A 247 -21.68 89.28 -14.27
CA PRO A 247 -22.34 90.28 -15.10
C PRO A 247 -21.70 91.69 -15.09
#